data_AF-A0A098PU81-F1
#
_entry.id   AF-A0A098PU81-F1
#
_cell.length_a   1.000
_cell.length_b   1.000
_cell.length_c   1.000
_cell.angle_alpha   90.00
_cell.angle_beta   90.00
_cell.angle_gamma   90.00
#
_symmetry.space_group_name_H-M   'P 1'
#
loop_
_entity.id
_entity.type
_entity.pdbx_description
1 polymer ?
#
loop_
_entity_poly.entity_id
_entity_poly.type
_entity_poly.pdbx_seq_one_letter_code
_entity_poly.pdbx_strand_id
1 'polypeptide(L)'
;MELLSRGIELYLRGDSYYSALHLAGAAEEVLAVYVRELPVDEAHGRGSASDQLKQAFLALSESGTPHCEESLGKWFHDQTYAAKNSVKHRRGRSDRLVDFDPKLEAAELLELAVSTYFQLFSRTQVPTCPASRPLIKSGVPSGPQMRPNNSFKPKPLCGAAYLKR
;
A
#
# COMPACT_ATOMS: atom_id res chain seq x y z
N MET A 1 -7.52 4.38 15.22
CA MET A 1 -7.60 2.97 15.67
C MET A 1 -9.02 2.51 15.94
N GLU A 2 -9.84 3.29 16.66
CA GLU A 2 -11.23 2.91 17.00
C GLU A 2 -12.06 2.42 15.81
N LEU A 3 -12.04 3.15 14.67
CA LEU A 3 -12.78 2.79 13.46
C LEU A 3 -12.43 1.39 12.94
N LEU A 4 -11.13 1.07 12.85
CA LEU A 4 -10.66 -0.23 12.39
C LEU A 4 -11.06 -1.34 13.36
N SER A 5 -10.81 -1.14 14.66
CA SER A 5 -11.15 -2.13 15.69
C SER A 5 -12.65 -2.43 15.71
N ARG A 6 -13.49 -1.40 15.65
CA ARG A 6 -14.95 -1.55 15.62
C ARG A 6 -15.44 -2.18 14.31
N GLY A 7 -14.82 -1.83 13.18
CA GLY A 7 -15.11 -2.45 11.90
C GLY A 7 -14.85 -3.96 11.89
N ILE A 8 -13.70 -4.38 12.41
CA ILE A 8 -13.33 -5.80 12.56
C ILE A 8 -14.33 -6.52 13.47
N GLU A 9 -14.65 -5.94 14.63
CA GLU A 9 -15.61 -6.54 15.58
C GLU A 9 -16.97 -6.80 14.93
N LEU A 10 -17.52 -5.80 14.23
CA LEU A 10 -18.84 -5.90 13.59
C LEU A 10 -18.84 -6.91 12.43
N TYR A 11 -17.72 -6.99 11.69
CA TYR A 11 -17.56 -8.00 10.63
C TYR A 11 -17.54 -9.41 11.21
N LEU A 12 -16.76 -9.65 12.27
CA LEU A 12 -16.66 -10.97 12.91
C LEU A 12 -17.96 -11.39 13.61
N ARG A 13 -18.72 -10.43 14.15
CA ARG A 13 -20.06 -10.70 14.71
C ARG A 13 -21.06 -11.15 13.64
N GLY A 14 -20.83 -10.78 12.39
CA GLY A 14 -21.55 -11.29 11.22
C GLY A 14 -22.95 -10.73 10.99
N ASP A 15 -23.34 -9.68 11.72
CA ASP A 15 -24.69 -9.10 11.70
C ASP A 15 -24.74 -7.63 11.25
N SER A 16 -23.60 -7.02 10.93
CA SER A 16 -23.50 -5.56 10.67
C SER A 16 -22.47 -5.22 9.59
N TYR A 17 -22.53 -5.91 8.45
CA TYR A 17 -21.55 -5.77 7.36
C TYR A 17 -21.51 -4.36 6.74
N TYR A 18 -22.64 -3.66 6.57
CA TYR A 18 -22.62 -2.28 6.08
C TYR A 18 -21.90 -1.32 7.03
N SER A 19 -22.10 -1.50 8.35
CA SER A 19 -21.38 -0.71 9.35
C SER A 19 -19.89 -1.02 9.32
N ALA A 20 -19.52 -2.31 9.20
CA ALA A 20 -18.13 -2.72 9.03
C ALA A 20 -17.51 -2.11 7.77
N LEU A 21 -18.20 -2.14 6.63
CA LEU A 21 -17.79 -1.53 5.36
C LEU A 21 -17.48 -0.04 5.50
N HIS A 22 -18.38 0.73 6.13
CA HIS A 22 -18.17 2.16 6.34
C HIS A 22 -17.01 2.46 7.28
N LEU A 23 -16.91 1.74 8.39
CA LEU A 23 -15.85 1.92 9.37
C LEU A 23 -14.48 1.55 8.80
N ALA A 24 -14.42 0.46 8.02
CA ALA A 24 -13.20 0.04 7.32
C ALA A 24 -12.74 1.08 6.29
N GLY A 25 -13.66 1.56 5.44
CA GLY A 25 -13.34 2.60 4.47
C GLY A 25 -12.88 3.92 5.12
N ALA A 26 -13.52 4.34 6.21
CA ALA A 26 -13.11 5.52 6.95
C ALA A 26 -11.76 5.31 7.67
N ALA A 27 -11.51 4.11 8.22
CA ALA A 27 -10.24 3.77 8.82
C ALA A 27 -9.11 3.83 7.79
N GLU A 28 -9.31 3.27 6.60
CA GLU A 28 -8.33 3.33 5.52
C GLU A 28 -8.03 4.77 5.07
N GLU A 29 -9.04 5.60 4.88
CA GLU A 29 -8.86 7.02 4.53
C GLU A 29 -8.02 7.76 5.58
N VAL A 30 -8.28 7.54 6.88
CA VAL A 30 -7.52 8.15 7.97
C VAL A 30 -6.10 7.62 8.04
N LEU A 31 -5.90 6.30 7.97
CA LEU A 31 -4.58 5.68 8.03
C LEU A 31 -3.71 6.08 6.83
N ALA A 32 -4.30 6.22 5.65
CA ALA A 32 -3.60 6.66 4.45
C ALA A 32 -3.01 8.06 4.59
N VAL A 33 -3.67 8.98 5.31
CA VAL A 33 -3.10 10.30 5.62
C VAL A 33 -1.81 10.14 6.41
N TYR A 34 -1.81 9.35 7.48
CA TYR A 34 -0.61 9.12 8.29
C TYR A 34 0.51 8.43 7.51
N VAL A 35 0.21 7.42 6.69
CA VAL A 35 1.24 6.74 5.89
C VAL A 35 1.90 7.70 4.88
N ARG A 36 1.17 8.67 4.34
CA ARG A 36 1.71 9.67 3.41
C ARG A 36 2.62 10.70 4.08
N GLU A 37 2.49 10.90 5.38
CA GLU A 37 3.36 11.79 6.17
C GLU A 37 4.70 11.12 6.56
N LEU A 38 4.80 9.79 6.46
CA LEU A 38 6.02 9.06 6.78
C LEU A 38 7.10 9.28 5.71
N PRO A 39 8.39 9.26 6.11
CA PRO A 39 9.49 9.24 5.15
C PRO A 39 9.35 8.07 4.17
N VAL A 40 9.67 8.31 2.91
CA VAL A 40 9.69 7.25 1.88
C VAL A 40 10.92 6.38 2.12
N ASP A 41 10.72 5.08 2.29
CA ASP A 41 11.77 4.06 2.26
C ASP A 41 11.51 3.08 1.12
N GLU A 42 12.57 2.39 0.66
CA GLU A 42 12.45 1.42 -0.44
C GLU A 42 11.68 0.14 -0.04
N ALA A 43 11.60 -0.15 1.27
CA ALA A 43 11.06 -1.41 1.79
C ALA A 43 9.53 -1.44 1.85
N HIS A 44 8.87 -0.30 2.01
CA HIS A 44 7.44 -0.25 2.31
C HIS A 44 6.63 0.55 1.28
N GLY A 45 7.27 1.03 0.20
CA GLY A 45 6.62 1.77 -0.87
C GLY A 45 6.07 3.15 -0.46
N ARG A 46 5.46 3.84 -1.41
CA ARG A 46 4.85 5.16 -1.20
C ARG A 46 3.33 5.02 -1.17
N GLY A 47 2.70 5.46 -0.08
CA GLY A 47 1.24 5.51 0.07
C GLY A 47 0.63 4.29 0.75
N SER A 48 -0.67 4.38 1.02
CA SER A 48 -1.48 3.32 1.65
C SER A 48 -1.59 2.05 0.81
N ALA A 49 -2.18 0.99 1.36
CA ALA A 49 -2.50 -0.21 0.61
C ALA A 49 -3.38 0.09 -0.61
N SER A 50 -4.39 0.96 -0.46
CA SER A 50 -5.22 1.44 -1.57
C SER A 50 -4.42 2.21 -2.64
N ASP A 51 -3.46 3.06 -2.24
CA ASP A 51 -2.60 3.77 -3.18
C ASP A 51 -1.70 2.78 -3.95
N GLN A 52 -1.14 1.78 -3.27
CA GLN A 52 -0.28 0.77 -3.88
C GLN A 52 -1.03 -0.12 -4.87
N LEU A 53 -2.25 -0.54 -4.51
CA LEU A 53 -3.12 -1.31 -5.41
C LEU A 53 -3.48 -0.50 -6.66
N LYS A 54 -3.78 0.79 -6.49
CA LYS A 54 -4.00 1.73 -7.60
C LYS A 54 -2.76 1.82 -8.51
N GLN A 55 -1.56 1.95 -7.93
CA GLN A 55 -0.32 2.01 -8.73
C GLN A 55 -0.08 0.70 -9.50
N ALA A 56 -0.31 -0.45 -8.87
CA ALA A 56 -0.21 -1.75 -9.53
C ALA A 56 -1.21 -1.87 -10.69
N PHE A 57 -2.45 -1.43 -10.48
CA PHE A 57 -3.48 -1.40 -11.53
C PHE A 57 -3.08 -0.49 -12.71
N LEU A 58 -2.59 0.71 -12.43
CA LEU A 58 -2.11 1.64 -13.47
C LEU A 58 -0.93 1.06 -14.26
N ALA A 59 0.03 0.43 -13.58
CA ALA A 59 1.16 -0.22 -14.23
C ALA A 59 0.75 -1.35 -15.18
N LEU A 60 -0.38 -2.03 -14.90
CA LEU A 60 -0.90 -3.13 -15.72
C LEU A 60 -1.82 -2.67 -16.86
N SER A 61 -2.30 -1.43 -16.86
CA SER A 61 -3.38 -0.99 -17.75
C SER A 61 -2.91 -0.28 -19.03
N GLU A 62 -1.61 -0.32 -19.35
CA GLU A 62 -1.00 0.22 -20.58
C GLU A 62 -1.49 1.64 -20.94
N SER A 63 -1.56 2.54 -19.96
CA SER A 63 -2.02 3.91 -20.18
C SER A 63 -1.02 4.72 -21.01
N GLY A 64 -1.32 4.91 -22.31
CA GLY A 64 -0.42 5.60 -23.25
C GLY A 64 -0.26 7.12 -23.04
N THR A 65 -0.96 7.75 -22.08
CA THR A 65 -0.83 9.20 -21.78
C THR A 65 -1.15 9.54 -20.31
N PRO A 66 -0.58 10.64 -19.74
CA PRO A 66 -0.84 11.07 -18.37
C PRO A 66 -2.30 11.42 -18.05
N HIS A 67 -3.05 11.97 -19.03
CA HIS A 67 -4.47 12.27 -18.84
C HIS A 67 -5.33 11.01 -18.73
N CYS A 68 -4.92 9.94 -19.44
CA CYS A 68 -5.52 8.62 -19.31
C CYS A 68 -5.26 8.05 -17.91
N GLU A 69 -4.04 8.17 -17.39
CA GLU A 69 -3.67 7.72 -16.04
C GLU A 69 -4.49 8.39 -14.93
N GLU A 70 -4.68 9.72 -15.00
CA GLU A 70 -5.46 10.45 -14.00
C GLU A 70 -6.93 9.99 -14.00
N SER A 71 -7.54 9.93 -15.18
CA SER A 71 -8.93 9.51 -15.36
C SER A 71 -9.13 8.06 -14.91
N LEU A 72 -8.20 7.18 -15.28
CA LEU A 72 -8.21 5.77 -14.91
C LEU A 72 -7.97 5.56 -13.41
N GLY A 73 -7.07 6.36 -12.83
CA GLY A 73 -6.79 6.34 -11.40
C GLY A 73 -7.97 6.84 -10.56
N LYS A 74 -8.73 7.83 -11.06
CA LYS A 74 -9.99 8.25 -10.44
C LYS A 74 -11.05 7.16 -10.57
N TRP A 75 -11.19 6.57 -11.76
CA TRP A 75 -12.13 5.48 -11.98
C TRP A 75 -11.85 4.31 -11.02
N PHE A 76 -10.59 3.89 -10.89
CA PHE A 76 -10.18 2.83 -9.96
C PHE A 76 -10.59 3.15 -8.53
N HIS A 77 -10.26 4.35 -8.04
CA HIS A 77 -10.66 4.80 -6.71
C HIS A 77 -12.18 4.78 -6.53
N ASP A 78 -12.93 5.27 -7.52
CA ASP A 78 -14.39 5.26 -7.48
C ASP A 78 -14.96 3.84 -7.43
N GLN A 79 -14.32 2.86 -8.09
CA GLN A 79 -14.69 1.44 -8.02
C GLN A 79 -14.36 0.83 -6.65
N THR A 80 -13.14 1.05 -6.12
CA THR A 80 -12.72 0.53 -4.80
C THR A 80 -13.66 0.95 -3.68
N TYR A 81 -14.23 2.15 -3.77
CA TYR A 81 -15.18 2.65 -2.77
C TYR A 81 -16.64 2.66 -3.25
N ALA A 82 -16.96 1.98 -4.36
CA ALA A 82 -18.30 2.03 -4.97
C ALA A 82 -19.37 1.51 -4.01
N ALA A 83 -19.16 0.34 -3.40
CA ALA A 83 -20.10 -0.25 -2.46
C ALA A 83 -20.37 0.65 -1.25
N LYS A 84 -19.30 1.17 -0.61
CA LYS A 84 -19.43 2.16 0.47
C LYS A 84 -20.20 3.40 0.02
N ASN A 85 -19.92 3.88 -1.17
CA ASN A 85 -20.47 5.13 -1.66
C ASN A 85 -21.91 5.01 -2.13
N SER A 86 -22.38 3.87 -2.64
CA SER A 86 -23.77 3.68 -3.06
C SER A 86 -24.72 3.67 -1.85
N VAL A 87 -24.33 3.04 -0.74
CA VAL A 87 -25.14 3.07 0.49
C VAL A 87 -25.05 4.42 1.24
N LYS A 88 -23.93 5.15 1.10
CA LYS A 88 -23.76 6.50 1.71
C LYS A 88 -24.43 7.60 0.91
N HIS A 89 -24.28 7.56 -0.40
CA HIS A 89 -24.66 8.61 -1.34
C HIS A 89 -25.60 8.01 -2.38
N ARG A 90 -26.91 8.10 -2.14
CA ARG A 90 -27.92 7.69 -3.11
C ARG A 90 -27.76 8.50 -4.40
N ARG A 91 -27.13 7.95 -5.44
CA ARG A 91 -26.87 8.63 -6.72
C ARG A 91 -28.13 8.64 -7.58
N GLY A 92 -29.11 9.45 -7.18
CA GLY A 92 -30.31 9.72 -7.96
C GLY A 92 -31.32 8.57 -8.00
N ARG A 93 -32.19 8.57 -9.03
CA ARG A 93 -33.34 7.64 -9.12
C ARG A 93 -32.97 6.20 -9.47
N SER A 94 -31.79 5.96 -10.05
CA SER A 94 -31.28 4.65 -10.46
C SER A 94 -30.60 3.88 -9.32
N ASP A 95 -30.27 4.55 -8.22
CA ASP A 95 -29.59 3.96 -7.06
C ASP A 95 -30.63 3.60 -5.98
N ARG A 96 -31.48 2.62 -6.30
CA ARG A 96 -32.53 2.11 -5.40
C ARG A 96 -32.24 0.72 -4.88
N LEU A 97 -31.27 0.03 -5.49
CA LEU A 97 -30.93 -1.34 -5.21
C LEU A 97 -29.46 -1.39 -4.80
N VAL A 98 -29.19 -2.10 -3.72
CA VAL A 98 -27.84 -2.48 -3.34
C VAL A 98 -27.54 -3.79 -4.07
N ASP A 99 -26.61 -3.75 -5.01
CA ASP A 99 -26.26 -4.88 -5.89
C ASP A 99 -24.83 -5.37 -5.66
N PHE A 100 -24.44 -5.49 -4.39
CA PHE A 100 -23.15 -6.03 -3.98
C PHE A 100 -23.31 -6.94 -2.76
N ASP A 101 -22.36 -7.86 -2.56
CA ASP A 101 -22.30 -8.68 -1.34
C ASP A 101 -21.67 -7.84 -0.21
N PRO A 102 -22.44 -7.40 0.80
CA PRO A 102 -21.92 -6.54 1.84
C PRO A 102 -20.85 -7.22 2.70
N LYS A 103 -20.88 -8.55 2.80
CA LYS A 103 -19.85 -9.30 3.53
C LYS A 103 -18.53 -9.26 2.77
N LEU A 104 -18.55 -9.56 1.46
CA LEU A 104 -17.35 -9.53 0.64
C LEU A 104 -16.72 -8.13 0.61
N GLU A 105 -17.52 -7.11 0.31
CA GLU A 105 -17.05 -5.72 0.23
C GLU A 105 -16.49 -5.20 1.56
N ALA A 106 -17.11 -5.57 2.69
CA ALA A 106 -16.59 -5.24 4.01
C ALA A 106 -15.25 -5.92 4.27
N ALA A 107 -15.07 -7.17 3.85
CA ALA A 107 -13.82 -7.91 4.01
C ALA A 107 -12.68 -7.25 3.23
N GLU A 108 -12.93 -6.90 1.96
CA GLU A 108 -11.93 -6.27 1.09
C GLU A 108 -11.49 -4.89 1.62
N LEU A 109 -12.43 -4.05 2.07
CA LEU A 109 -12.07 -2.76 2.69
C LEU A 109 -11.35 -2.94 4.03
N LEU A 110 -11.71 -3.96 4.82
CA LEU A 110 -10.99 -4.28 6.05
C LEU A 110 -9.56 -4.71 5.75
N GLU A 111 -9.34 -5.50 4.71
CA GLU A 111 -8.00 -5.93 4.30
C GLU A 111 -7.12 -4.75 3.91
N LEU A 112 -7.66 -3.78 3.15
CA LEU A 112 -6.95 -2.53 2.85
C LEU A 112 -6.59 -1.76 4.12
N ALA A 113 -7.56 -1.54 5.01
CA ALA A 113 -7.35 -0.80 6.25
C ALA A 113 -6.35 -1.48 7.20
N VAL A 114 -6.41 -2.81 7.32
CA VAL A 114 -5.47 -3.61 8.12
C VAL A 114 -4.06 -3.54 7.51
N SER A 115 -3.95 -3.66 6.19
CA SER A 115 -2.66 -3.57 5.49
C SER A 115 -2.01 -2.21 5.71
N THR A 116 -2.76 -1.12 5.53
CA THR A 116 -2.26 0.24 5.79
C THR A 116 -1.92 0.45 7.27
N TYR A 117 -2.71 -0.12 8.20
CA TYR A 117 -2.36 -0.09 9.61
C TYR A 117 -1.01 -0.74 9.88
N PHE A 118 -0.74 -1.93 9.33
CA PHE A 118 0.54 -2.60 9.53
C PHE A 118 1.72 -1.87 8.88
N GLN A 119 1.51 -1.18 7.75
CA GLN A 119 2.52 -0.28 7.17
C GLN A 119 2.86 0.89 8.11
N LEU A 120 1.85 1.50 8.74
CA LEU A 120 2.06 2.56 9.72
C LEU A 120 2.73 2.03 10.99
N PHE A 121 2.28 0.88 11.47
CA PHE A 121 2.79 0.24 12.68
C PHE A 121 4.27 -0.14 12.54
N SER A 122 4.67 -0.74 11.42
CA SER A 122 6.07 -1.15 11.19
C SER A 122 7.04 0.03 11.18
N ARG A 123 6.57 1.23 10.81
CA ARG A 123 7.39 2.45 10.71
C ARG A 123 7.36 3.32 11.98
N THR A 124 6.38 3.15 12.86
CA THR A 124 6.24 3.95 14.10
C THR A 124 6.77 3.24 15.33
N GLN A 125 6.94 1.92 15.30
CA GLN A 125 7.53 1.16 16.40
C GLN A 125 9.04 0.98 16.26
N VAL A 126 9.83 1.93 16.78
CA VAL A 126 11.19 1.64 17.28
C VAL A 126 11.55 2.58 18.46
N PRO A 127 11.35 2.20 19.73
CA PRO A 127 12.34 2.48 20.75
C PRO A 127 13.47 1.49 20.51
N THR A 128 14.62 1.95 20.01
CA THR A 128 15.84 1.15 20.05
C THR A 128 16.09 0.85 21.52
N CYS A 129 15.99 -0.41 21.92
CA CYS A 129 16.51 -0.80 23.22
C CYS A 129 18.00 -0.43 23.24
N PRO A 130 18.48 0.43 24.16
CA PRO A 130 19.89 0.79 24.23
C PRO A 130 20.66 -0.37 24.88
N ALA A 131 20.69 -1.52 24.23
CA ALA A 131 21.31 -2.73 24.74
C ALA A 131 22.06 -3.46 23.63
N SER A 132 22.97 -2.76 22.96
CA SER A 132 24.16 -3.37 22.36
C SER A 132 25.25 -2.33 22.20
N ARG A 133 25.86 -1.92 23.33
CA ARG A 133 27.26 -1.47 23.25
C ARG A 133 28.06 -2.63 22.66
N PRO A 134 28.76 -2.47 21.52
CA PRO A 134 29.71 -3.47 21.12
C PRO A 134 30.78 -3.55 22.23
N LEU A 135 30.92 -4.71 22.85
CA LEU A 135 32.07 -5.04 23.67
C LEU A 135 33.30 -4.91 22.76
N ILE A 136 34.00 -3.79 22.90
CA ILE A 136 35.36 -3.61 22.39
C ILE A 136 36.19 -4.72 23.03
N LYS A 137 36.40 -5.82 22.32
CA LYS A 137 37.49 -6.74 22.63
C LYS A 137 38.77 -6.09 22.12
N SER A 138 39.46 -5.43 23.05
CA SER A 138 40.87 -5.10 22.96
C SER A 138 41.70 -6.38 22.70
N GLY A 139 42.46 -6.43 21.59
CA GLY A 139 43.46 -7.50 21.37
C GLY A 139 43.79 -7.86 19.91
N VAL A 140 44.49 -6.95 19.22
CA VAL A 140 45.54 -7.06 18.16
C VAL A 140 46.10 -8.51 17.90
N PRO A 141 46.48 -8.97 16.67
CA PRO A 141 47.28 -8.24 15.68
C PRO A 141 46.87 -8.28 14.19
N SER A 142 47.37 -7.23 13.54
CA SER A 142 47.50 -6.94 12.12
C SER A 142 48.08 -8.10 11.28
N GLY A 143 47.27 -8.61 10.35
CA GLY A 143 47.69 -9.39 9.18
C GLY A 143 47.62 -8.55 7.89
N PRO A 144 48.37 -8.92 6.84
CA PRO A 144 48.77 -8.01 5.77
C PRO A 144 47.62 -7.59 4.85
N GLN A 145 47.59 -6.30 4.51
CA GLN A 145 46.69 -5.73 3.50
C GLN A 145 47.00 -6.31 2.10
N MET A 146 46.10 -7.14 1.56
CA MET A 146 46.05 -7.38 0.12
C MET A 146 45.31 -6.21 -0.56
N ARG A 147 45.99 -5.56 -1.50
CA ARG A 147 45.43 -4.52 -2.36
C ARG A 147 44.40 -5.11 -3.32
N PRO A 148 43.20 -4.53 -3.49
CA PRO A 148 42.35 -4.87 -4.62
C PRO A 148 42.94 -4.24 -5.89
N ASN A 149 43.28 -5.11 -6.84
CA ASN A 149 43.78 -4.76 -8.14
C ASN A 149 42.63 -4.21 -9.01
N ASN A 150 42.86 -3.06 -9.63
CA ASN A 150 42.00 -2.46 -10.63
C ASN A 150 41.81 -3.42 -11.81
N SER A 151 40.55 -3.68 -12.20
CA SER A 151 40.04 -3.54 -13.57
C SER A 151 38.91 -4.54 -13.85
N PHE A 152 37.67 -4.11 -13.74
CA PHE A 152 36.58 -4.72 -14.50
C PHE A 152 35.69 -3.61 -15.05
N LYS A 153 35.90 -3.26 -16.33
CA LYS A 153 35.01 -2.42 -17.11
C LYS A 153 34.00 -3.34 -17.82
N PRO A 154 32.70 -3.26 -17.55
CA PRO A 154 31.72 -3.88 -18.44
C PRO A 154 31.66 -3.07 -19.75
N LYS A 155 31.85 -3.75 -20.88
CA LYS A 155 31.67 -3.20 -22.23
C LYS A 155 30.17 -2.90 -22.49
N PRO A 156 29.85 -1.85 -23.26
CA PRO A 156 28.49 -1.63 -23.73
C PRO A 156 28.16 -2.65 -24.83
N LEU A 157 27.02 -3.34 -24.70
CA LEU A 157 26.41 -4.07 -25.81
C LEU A 157 25.54 -3.09 -26.60
N CYS A 158 26.09 -2.60 -27.72
CA CYS A 158 25.31 -2.02 -28.79
C CYS A 158 24.46 -3.09 -29.48
N GLY A 159 23.21 -2.73 -29.77
CA GLY A 159 22.60 -2.95 -31.08
C GLY A 159 21.96 -4.31 -31.35
N ALA A 160 20.64 -4.37 -31.27
CA ALA A 160 19.83 -5.13 -32.21
C ALA A 160 18.57 -4.33 -32.52
N ALA A 161 18.59 -3.67 -33.68
CA ALA A 161 17.42 -3.11 -34.32
C ALA A 161 16.80 -4.15 -35.26
N TYR A 162 15.49 -3.97 -35.50
CA TYR A 162 14.64 -4.58 -36.54
C TYR A 162 14.18 -6.03 -36.34
N LEU A 163 12.86 -6.23 -36.24
CA LEU A 163 12.05 -6.49 -37.43
C LEU A 163 10.54 -6.29 -37.19
N LYS A 164 9.93 -5.57 -38.13
CA LYS A 164 8.48 -5.46 -38.37
C LYS A 164 7.91 -6.82 -38.79
N ARG A 165 6.72 -7.15 -38.27
CA ARG A 165 5.50 -7.38 -39.07
C ARG A 165 4.29 -7.47 -38.15
#